data_AF-A0A2N1NFX3-F1
#
_entry.id   AF-A0A2N1NFX3-F1
#
_cell.length_a   1.000
_cell.length_b   1.000
_cell.length_c   1.000
_cell.angle_alpha   90.00
_cell.angle_beta   90.00
_cell.angle_gamma   90.00
#
_symmetry.space_group_name_H-M   'P 1'
#
loop_
_entity.id
_entity.type
_entity.pdbx_description
1 polymer ?
#
loop_
_entity_poly.entity_id
_entity_poly.type
_entity_poly.pdbx_seq_one_letter_code
_entity_poly.pdbx_strand_id
1 'polypeptide(L)'
;MIPLLLRNAGITGRIPVFEEKLDWIPVDIAAKSIVDLVITENRLSRVEVFHVSNPNSTITWKNYLDILEESAGMKFQRIELEQWLEKLEGGVTDGIYDEGNFMILNEYFKRYLNNTSTVRAMLDIVNTKSRTYILSKCPPLNEELVTLNIDWLRNTGNLSEIASPPTTTTEITSKKMTIS
;
A
#
# COMPACT_ATOMS: atom_id res chain seq x y z
N MET A 1 7.32 -1.53 0.24
CA MET A 1 6.52 -0.81 1.27
C MET A 1 5.20 -1.47 1.55
N ILE A 2 4.25 -1.55 0.61
CA ILE A 2 2.89 -2.09 0.87
C ILE A 2 2.91 -3.51 1.49
N PRO A 3 3.65 -4.52 0.99
CA PRO A 3 3.66 -5.84 1.61
C PRO A 3 4.14 -5.84 3.08
N LEU A 4 5.09 -4.97 3.43
CA LEU A 4 5.58 -4.83 4.81
C LEU A 4 4.52 -4.19 5.71
N LEU A 5 3.80 -3.18 5.22
CA LEU A 5 2.66 -2.58 5.93
C LEU A 5 1.56 -3.61 6.20
N LEU A 6 1.20 -4.42 5.21
CA LEU A 6 0.18 -5.47 5.36
C LEU A 6 0.60 -6.54 6.35
N ARG A 7 1.87 -6.98 6.29
CA ARG A 7 2.43 -7.92 7.25
C ARG A 7 2.40 -7.35 8.66
N ASN A 8 2.78 -6.09 8.82
CA ASN A 8 2.70 -5.40 10.11
C ASN A 8 1.24 -5.32 10.61
N ALA A 9 0.28 -5.02 9.72
CA ALA A 9 -1.12 -5.01 10.08
C ALA A 9 -1.63 -6.38 10.54
N GLY A 10 -1.23 -7.46 9.88
CA GLY A 10 -1.55 -8.83 10.30
C GLY A 10 -0.99 -9.21 11.67
N ILE A 11 0.21 -8.71 12.01
CA ILE A 11 0.88 -8.98 13.30
C ILE A 11 0.34 -8.11 14.42
N THR A 12 0.21 -6.81 14.17
CA THR A 12 -0.12 -5.80 15.19
C THR A 12 -1.62 -5.54 15.32
N GLY A 13 -2.40 -5.97 14.33
CA GLY A 13 -3.82 -5.66 14.19
C GLY A 13 -4.08 -4.18 13.87
N ARG A 14 -3.08 -3.43 13.41
CA ARG A 14 -3.15 -1.97 13.24
C ARG A 14 -2.51 -1.55 11.93
N ILE A 15 -3.08 -0.55 11.27
CA ILE A 15 -2.53 0.00 10.03
C ILE A 15 -2.57 1.55 10.07
N PRO A 16 -1.53 2.25 9.61
CA PRO A 16 -1.53 3.70 9.61
C PRO A 16 -2.40 4.26 8.48
N VAL A 17 -3.10 5.35 8.75
CA VAL A 17 -3.78 6.17 7.75
C VAL A 17 -2.89 7.35 7.41
N PHE A 18 -2.72 7.60 6.11
CA PHE A 18 -1.96 8.73 5.58
C PHE A 18 -2.41 9.04 4.14
N GLU A 19 -2.12 10.25 3.68
CA GLU A 19 -2.48 10.74 2.35
C GLU A 19 -1.45 10.33 1.30
N GLU A 20 -1.74 9.26 0.54
CA GLU A 20 -0.88 8.81 -0.57
C GLU A 20 -1.76 8.33 -1.73
N LYS A 21 -1.31 8.59 -2.96
CA LYS A 21 -1.87 7.95 -4.17
C LYS A 21 -1.06 6.71 -4.52
N LEU A 22 -1.76 5.60 -4.78
CA LEU A 22 -1.11 4.35 -5.11
C LEU A 22 -0.85 4.22 -6.61
N ASP A 23 0.39 4.50 -7.02
CA ASP A 23 0.88 4.17 -8.36
C ASP A 23 1.32 2.69 -8.39
N TRP A 24 0.37 1.82 -8.74
CA TRP A 24 0.58 0.37 -8.86
C TRP A 24 0.37 -0.09 -10.29
N ILE A 25 1.31 -0.89 -10.80
CA ILE A 25 1.27 -1.49 -12.13
C ILE A 25 1.42 -3.01 -12.03
N PRO A 26 0.57 -3.81 -12.69
CA PRO A 26 0.77 -5.26 -12.80
C PRO A 26 2.14 -5.60 -13.41
N VAL A 27 2.83 -6.57 -12.81
CA VAL A 27 4.21 -6.92 -13.21
C VAL A 27 4.30 -7.44 -14.65
N ASP A 28 3.29 -8.16 -15.11
CA ASP A 28 3.16 -8.66 -16.47
C ASP A 28 3.02 -7.53 -17.50
N ILE A 29 2.21 -6.50 -17.19
CA ILE A 29 2.08 -5.29 -18.01
C ILE A 29 3.38 -4.51 -18.03
N ALA A 30 4.05 -4.34 -16.88
CA ALA A 30 5.34 -3.66 -16.80
C ALA A 30 6.41 -4.39 -17.62
N ALA A 31 6.53 -5.71 -17.44
CA ALA A 31 7.49 -6.54 -18.15
C ALA A 31 7.25 -6.51 -19.66
N LYS A 32 6.00 -6.68 -20.10
CA LYS A 32 5.66 -6.59 -21.52
C LYS A 32 5.93 -5.20 -22.11
N SER A 33 5.68 -4.13 -21.35
CA SER A 33 6.05 -2.77 -21.77
C SER A 33 7.55 -2.66 -22.02
N ILE A 34 8.37 -3.16 -21.10
CA ILE A 34 9.84 -3.14 -21.23
C ILE A 34 10.29 -3.94 -22.46
N VAL A 35 9.74 -5.14 -22.65
CA VAL A 35 10.06 -5.96 -23.83
C VAL A 35 9.72 -5.22 -25.12
N ASP A 36 8.50 -4.68 -25.23
CA ASP A 36 8.07 -3.91 -26.40
C ASP A 36 9.00 -2.71 -26.68
N LEU A 37 9.41 -1.99 -25.63
CA LEU A 37 10.32 -0.85 -25.73
C LEU A 37 11.72 -1.24 -26.20
N VAL A 38 12.24 -2.38 -25.73
CA VAL A 38 13.60 -2.84 -26.07
C VAL A 38 13.68 -3.40 -27.49
N ILE A 39 12.66 -4.12 -27.95
CA ILE A 39 12.64 -4.74 -29.28
C ILE A 39 12.28 -3.76 -30.40
N THR A 40 11.62 -2.65 -30.05
CA THR A 40 11.27 -1.62 -31.03
C THR A 40 12.52 -0.87 -31.46
N GLU A 41 12.88 -0.99 -32.73
CA GLU A 41 14.10 -0.41 -33.28
C GLU A 41 14.17 1.09 -32.99
N ASN A 42 15.30 1.50 -32.42
CA ASN A 42 15.53 2.90 -32.09
C ASN A 42 15.78 3.67 -33.39
N ARG A 43 14.75 4.41 -33.83
CA ARG A 43 14.79 5.20 -35.06
C ARG A 43 15.73 6.41 -34.97
N LEU A 44 16.17 6.76 -33.76
CA LEU A 44 17.01 7.90 -33.49
C LEU A 44 18.32 7.38 -32.88
N SER A 45 19.47 7.80 -33.36
CA SER A 45 20.78 7.43 -32.81
C SER A 45 21.06 8.09 -31.45
N ARG A 46 20.09 8.08 -30.53
CA ARG A 46 20.08 8.75 -29.23
C ARG A 46 19.49 7.86 -28.14
N VAL A 47 19.89 8.10 -26.90
CA VAL A 47 19.28 7.47 -25.72
C VAL A 47 17.86 8.01 -25.54
N GLU A 48 16.88 7.13 -25.51
CA GLU A 48 15.49 7.45 -25.18
C GLU A 48 15.18 7.02 -23.75
N VAL A 49 14.38 7.82 -23.04
CA VAL A 49 13.90 7.51 -21.68
C VAL A 49 12.40 7.27 -21.74
N PHE A 50 11.96 6.21 -21.08
CA PHE A 50 10.56 5.79 -21.03
C PHE A 50 10.13 5.58 -19.57
N HIS A 51 9.01 6.18 -19.17
CA HIS A 51 8.39 5.91 -17.89
C HIS A 51 7.38 4.76 -18.04
N VAL A 52 7.55 3.71 -17.24
CA VAL A 52 6.63 2.57 -17.18
C VAL A 52 5.83 2.69 -15.87
N SER A 53 4.68 3.35 -15.95
CA SER A 53 3.78 3.64 -14.82
C SER A 53 2.33 3.42 -15.26
N ASN A 54 1.43 3.18 -14.29
CA ASN A 54 0.03 2.89 -14.59
C ASN A 54 -0.71 4.18 -15.01
N PRO A 55 -1.23 4.27 -16.25
CA PRO A 55 -1.97 5.44 -16.72
C PRO A 55 -3.26 5.72 -15.95
N ASN A 56 -3.80 4.72 -15.24
CA ASN A 56 -5.10 4.73 -14.59
C ASN A 56 -4.98 4.72 -13.05
N SER A 57 -3.87 5.23 -12.50
CA SER A 57 -3.63 5.30 -11.06
C SER A 57 -4.50 6.35 -10.36
N THR A 58 -5.72 5.98 -9.99
CA THR A 58 -6.69 6.85 -9.29
C THR A 58 -6.92 6.51 -7.82
N ILE A 59 -6.46 5.34 -7.38
CA ILE A 59 -6.73 4.81 -6.04
C ILE A 59 -5.85 5.49 -4.99
N THR A 60 -6.48 5.98 -3.92
CA THR A 60 -5.79 6.47 -2.73
C THR A 60 -5.48 5.35 -1.76
N TRP A 61 -4.55 5.57 -0.83
CA TRP A 61 -4.30 4.65 0.28
C TRP A 61 -5.58 4.31 1.05
N LYS A 62 -6.43 5.30 1.32
CA LYS A 62 -7.72 5.08 1.98
C LYS A 62 -8.62 4.13 1.20
N ASN A 63 -8.79 4.35 -0.11
CA ASN A 63 -9.60 3.46 -0.95
C ASN A 63 -9.03 2.03 -0.98
N TYR A 64 -7.71 1.89 -0.96
CA TYR A 64 -7.08 0.59 -0.87
C TYR A 64 -7.38 -0.13 0.45
N LEU A 65 -7.36 0.59 1.59
CA LEU A 65 -7.77 0.02 2.88
C LEU A 65 -9.23 -0.44 2.86
N ASP A 66 -10.12 0.31 2.21
CA ASP A 66 -11.53 -0.08 2.04
C ASP A 66 -11.63 -1.43 1.30
N ILE A 67 -10.92 -1.58 0.17
CA ILE A 67 -10.88 -2.83 -0.60
C ILE A 67 -10.30 -4.00 0.21
N LEU A 68 -9.28 -3.76 1.05
CA LEU A 68 -8.69 -4.81 1.89
C LEU A 68 -9.69 -5.36 2.91
N GLU A 69 -10.48 -4.48 3.53
CA GLU A 69 -11.49 -4.86 4.51
C GLU A 69 -12.69 -5.54 3.82
N GLU A 70 -13.21 -4.94 2.74
CA GLU A 70 -14.44 -5.37 2.06
C GLU A 70 -14.24 -6.61 1.19
N SER A 71 -13.19 -6.65 0.37
CA SER A 71 -12.97 -7.72 -0.61
C SER A 71 -12.02 -8.79 -0.11
N ALA A 72 -10.92 -8.40 0.57
CA ALA A 72 -9.91 -9.36 1.05
C ALA A 72 -10.20 -9.87 2.48
N GLY A 73 -11.17 -9.29 3.18
CA GLY A 73 -11.61 -9.71 4.52
C GLY A 73 -10.57 -9.47 5.63
N MET A 74 -9.58 -8.62 5.39
CA MET A 74 -8.57 -8.29 6.39
C MET A 74 -9.19 -7.52 7.55
N LYS A 75 -8.69 -7.78 8.77
CA LYS A 75 -9.15 -7.10 9.98
C LYS A 75 -8.00 -6.36 10.64
N PHE A 76 -8.11 -5.04 10.70
CA PHE A 76 -7.14 -4.18 11.37
C PHE A 76 -7.83 -2.92 11.89
N GLN A 77 -7.23 -2.31 12.90
CA GLN A 77 -7.60 -0.98 13.36
C GLN A 77 -6.83 0.07 12.55
N ARG A 78 -7.56 0.93 11.84
CA ARG A 78 -6.98 2.12 11.21
C ARG A 78 -6.64 3.14 12.30
N ILE A 79 -5.40 3.62 12.34
CA ILE A 79 -4.92 4.61 13.32
C ILE A 79 -4.07 5.69 12.64
N GLU A 80 -3.91 6.83 13.31
CA GLU A 80 -3.07 7.93 12.80
C GLU A 80 -1.60 7.50 12.69
N LEU A 81 -0.90 8.03 11.69
CA LEU A 81 0.46 7.61 11.34
C LEU A 81 1.46 7.79 12.49
N GLU A 82 1.43 8.93 13.19
CA GLU A 82 2.31 9.23 14.32
C GLU A 82 2.06 8.25 15.48
N GLN A 83 0.79 8.00 15.80
CA GLN A 83 0.42 7.04 16.85
C GLN A 83 0.82 5.61 16.48
N TRP A 84 0.74 5.26 15.19
CA TRP A 84 1.20 3.97 14.71
C TRP A 84 2.71 3.81 14.88
N LEU A 85 3.49 4.84 14.55
CA LEU A 85 4.95 4.84 14.75
C LEU A 85 5.34 4.67 16.22
N GLU A 86 4.72 5.43 17.13
CA GLU A 86 4.98 5.29 18.58
C GLU A 86 4.73 3.86 19.07
N LYS A 87 3.62 3.25 18.63
CA LYS A 87 3.29 1.85 18.97
C LYS A 87 4.25 0.85 18.33
N LEU A 88 4.72 1.13 17.12
CA LEU A 88 5.69 0.31 16.41
C LEU A 88 7.02 0.27 17.17
N GLU A 89 7.52 1.43 17.59
CA GLU A 89 8.78 1.57 18.34
C GLU A 89 8.70 0.96 19.74
N GLY A 90 7.59 1.18 20.45
CA GLY A 90 7.36 0.56 21.75
C GLY A 90 7.40 -0.96 21.68
N GLY A 91 6.72 -1.56 20.69
CA GLY A 91 6.70 -3.02 20.56
C GLY A 91 8.04 -3.64 20.11
N VAL A 92 8.88 -2.90 19.39
CA VAL A 92 10.26 -3.33 19.11
C VAL A 92 11.10 -3.27 20.38
N THR A 93 11.01 -2.18 21.15
CA THR A 93 11.74 -1.99 22.42
C THR A 93 11.37 -3.06 23.46
N ASP A 94 10.09 -3.42 23.52
CA ASP A 94 9.56 -4.43 24.44
C ASP A 94 9.84 -5.89 23.98
N GLY A 95 10.49 -6.09 22.83
CA GLY A 95 10.80 -7.41 22.28
C GLY A 95 9.58 -8.19 21.76
N ILE A 96 8.46 -7.49 21.52
CA ILE A 96 7.21 -8.07 21.01
C ILE A 96 7.33 -8.33 19.49
N TYR A 97 8.06 -7.47 18.79
CA TYR A 97 8.18 -7.51 17.33
C TYR A 97 9.62 -7.74 16.86
N ASP A 98 9.77 -8.40 15.71
CA ASP A 98 11.04 -8.57 15.02
C ASP A 98 11.61 -7.21 14.57
N GLU A 99 12.79 -6.85 15.07
CA GLU A 99 13.41 -5.53 14.86
C GLU A 99 13.65 -5.22 13.37
N GLY A 100 13.98 -6.22 12.55
CA GLY A 100 14.41 -6.00 11.16
C GLY A 100 13.34 -5.40 10.25
N ASN A 101 12.15 -6.01 10.21
CA ASN A 101 11.06 -5.54 9.34
C ASN A 101 10.43 -4.23 9.84
N PHE A 102 10.39 -4.06 11.15
CA PHE A 102 9.74 -2.93 11.81
C PHE A 102 10.59 -1.67 11.71
N MET A 103 11.92 -1.80 11.79
CA MET A 103 12.84 -0.67 11.65
C MET A 103 12.81 -0.07 10.24
N ILE A 104 12.66 -0.87 9.17
CA ILE A 104 12.53 -0.36 7.80
C ILE A 104 11.29 0.53 7.66
N LEU A 105 10.16 0.09 8.22
CA LEU A 105 8.93 0.87 8.22
C LEU A 105 9.07 2.15 9.05
N ASN A 106 9.68 2.06 10.23
CA ASN A 106 9.93 3.20 11.10
C ASN A 106 10.74 4.28 10.39
N GLU A 107 11.90 3.90 9.82
CA GLU A 107 12.78 4.83 9.12
C GLU A 107 12.12 5.47 7.89
N TYR A 108 11.34 4.71 7.14
CA TYR A 108 10.59 5.24 6.01
C TYR A 108 9.58 6.31 6.45
N PHE A 109 8.74 5.99 7.45
CA PHE A 109 7.65 6.87 7.83
C PHE A 109 8.11 8.08 8.66
N LYS A 110 9.22 7.98 9.41
CA LYS A 110 9.89 9.16 9.99
C LYS A 110 10.32 10.16 8.91
N ARG A 111 10.89 9.67 7.80
CA ARG A 111 11.25 10.54 6.66
C ARG A 111 10.02 11.10 5.96
N TYR A 112 8.96 10.29 5.84
CA TYR A 112 7.69 10.73 5.28
C TYR A 112 7.12 11.93 6.07
N LEU A 113 7.07 11.84 7.40
CA LEU A 113 6.58 12.92 8.27
C LEU A 113 7.45 14.19 8.22
N ASN A 114 8.77 14.02 8.08
CA ASN A 114 9.71 15.15 8.01
C ASN A 114 9.72 15.85 6.64
N ASN A 115 9.08 15.28 5.61
CA ASN A 115 9.10 15.84 4.26
C ASN A 115 7.84 16.67 4.00
N THR A 116 8.02 17.97 3.71
CA THR A 116 6.93 18.91 3.41
C THR A 116 6.36 18.74 2.00
N SER A 117 7.04 18.00 1.10
CA SER A 117 6.51 17.62 -0.22
C SER A 117 6.04 16.17 -0.21
N THR A 118 4.77 15.96 0.14
CA THR A 118 4.11 14.64 0.12
C THR A 118 3.52 14.27 -1.23
N VAL A 119 3.50 15.19 -2.21
CA VAL A 119 2.89 14.94 -3.51
C VAL A 119 3.89 14.25 -4.43
N ARG A 120 3.70 12.94 -4.62
CA ARG A 120 4.42 12.15 -5.62
C ARG A 120 4.22 12.76 -7.01
N ALA A 121 5.31 13.01 -7.74
CA ALA A 121 5.25 13.52 -9.10
C ALA A 121 4.56 12.51 -10.02
N MET A 122 3.58 12.96 -10.80
CA MET A 122 2.96 12.14 -11.84
C MET A 122 3.92 12.06 -13.03
N LEU A 123 4.33 10.85 -13.40
CA LEU A 123 5.27 10.64 -14.48
C LEU A 123 4.57 10.78 -15.84
N ASP A 124 5.17 11.54 -16.75
CA ASP A 124 4.68 11.62 -18.13
C ASP A 124 5.01 10.32 -18.88
N ILE A 125 3.99 9.69 -19.44
CA ILE A 125 4.07 8.41 -20.16
C ILE A 125 3.78 8.56 -21.66
N VAL A 126 3.72 9.80 -22.19
CA VAL A 126 3.47 10.07 -23.62
C VAL A 126 4.46 9.33 -24.51
N ASN A 127 5.76 9.37 -24.20
CA ASN A 127 6.77 8.70 -24.99
C ASN A 127 6.57 7.17 -25.00
N THR A 128 6.31 6.59 -23.82
CA THR A 128 6.08 5.14 -23.68
C THR A 128 4.84 4.69 -24.46
N LYS A 129 3.73 5.41 -24.35
CA LYS A 129 2.47 5.13 -25.07
C LYS A 129 2.62 5.21 -26.59
N SER A 130 3.59 5.99 -27.10
CA SER A 130 3.87 6.06 -28.53
C SER A 130 4.56 4.81 -29.08
N ARG A 131 5.19 4.01 -28.20
CA ARG A 131 5.98 2.84 -28.56
C ARG A 131 5.30 1.52 -28.22
N THR A 132 4.47 1.48 -27.18
CA THR A 132 3.72 0.29 -26.80
C THR A 132 2.26 0.61 -26.51
N TYR A 133 1.38 -0.29 -26.96
CA TYR A 133 -0.05 -0.22 -26.65
C TYR A 133 -0.39 -0.93 -25.33
N ILE A 134 0.53 -1.70 -24.73
CA ILE A 134 0.15 -2.57 -23.59
C ILE A 134 -0.29 -1.76 -22.36
N LEU A 135 0.27 -0.56 -22.16
CA LEU A 135 -0.16 0.34 -21.09
C LEU A 135 -1.62 0.77 -21.21
N SER A 136 -2.19 0.81 -22.42
CA SER A 136 -3.63 1.12 -22.58
C SER A 136 -4.54 0.01 -22.07
N LYS A 137 -4.01 -1.21 -21.92
CA LYS A 137 -4.71 -2.36 -21.32
C LYS A 137 -4.52 -2.46 -19.81
N CYS A 138 -3.71 -1.59 -19.21
CA CYS A 138 -3.46 -1.60 -17.77
C CYS A 138 -4.75 -1.20 -17.03
N PRO A 139 -5.33 -2.08 -16.19
CA PRO A 139 -6.50 -1.71 -15.40
C PRO A 139 -6.09 -0.70 -14.29
N PRO A 140 -7.05 0.10 -13.77
CA PRO A 140 -6.87 0.70 -12.46
C PRO A 140 -6.71 -0.40 -11.41
N LEU A 141 -6.07 -0.09 -10.29
CA LEU A 141 -6.06 -1.01 -9.15
C LEU A 141 -7.52 -1.25 -8.71
N ASN A 142 -7.95 -2.51 -8.71
CA ASN A 142 -9.32 -2.92 -8.44
C ASN A 142 -9.34 -4.08 -7.44
N GLU A 143 -10.54 -4.43 -6.98
CA GLU A 143 -10.77 -5.47 -5.96
C GLU A 143 -10.17 -6.83 -6.35
N GLU A 144 -10.24 -7.20 -7.63
CA GLU A 144 -9.69 -8.45 -8.15
C GLU A 144 -8.16 -8.50 -7.98
N LEU A 145 -7.45 -7.45 -8.39
CA LEU A 145 -5.99 -7.37 -8.29
C LEU A 145 -5.52 -7.29 -6.85
N VAL A 146 -6.26 -6.57 -5.99
CA VAL A 146 -5.97 -6.52 -4.56
C VAL A 146 -6.14 -7.90 -3.93
N THR A 147 -7.26 -8.58 -4.19
CA THR A 147 -7.54 -9.92 -3.66
C THR A 147 -6.48 -10.92 -4.12
N LEU A 148 -6.13 -10.90 -5.41
CA LEU A 148 -5.05 -11.73 -5.96
C LEU A 148 -3.72 -11.50 -5.22
N ASN A 149 -3.37 -10.24 -4.93
CA ASN A 149 -2.16 -9.91 -4.21
C ASN A 149 -2.19 -10.41 -2.75
N ILE A 150 -3.32 -10.22 -2.06
CA ILE A 150 -3.49 -10.68 -0.68
C ILE A 150 -3.45 -12.20 -0.59
N ASP A 151 -4.13 -12.90 -1.48
CA ASP A 151 -4.10 -14.37 -1.53
C ASP A 151 -2.69 -14.89 -1.78
N TRP A 152 -1.93 -14.25 -2.66
CA TRP A 152 -0.53 -14.58 -2.87
C TRP A 152 0.31 -14.37 -1.60
N LEU A 153 0.11 -13.27 -0.87
CA LEU A 153 0.83 -13.00 0.39
C LEU A 153 0.46 -14.03 1.48
N ARG A 154 -0.82 -14.41 1.59
CA ARG A 154 -1.28 -15.47 2.52
C ARG A 154 -0.66 -16.82 2.17
N ASN A 155 -0.75 -17.22 0.91
CA ASN A 155 -0.29 -18.52 0.43
C ASN A 155 1.24 -18.69 0.52
N THR A 156 1.99 -17.59 0.45
CA THR A 156 3.46 -17.61 0.59
C THR A 156 3.94 -17.42 2.02
N GLY A 157 3.03 -17.29 3.00
CA GLY A 157 3.37 -17.05 4.40
C GLY A 157 3.91 -15.63 4.69
N ASN A 158 3.79 -14.71 3.73
CA ASN A 158 4.22 -13.33 3.86
C ASN A 158 3.18 -12.43 4.54
N LEU A 159 1.93 -12.89 4.67
CA LEU A 159 0.88 -12.27 5.48
C LEU A 159 0.37 -13.27 6.51
N SER A 160 0.67 -13.00 7.79
CA SER A 160 0.16 -13.76 8.93
C SER A 160 -0.77 -12.87 9.75
N GLU A 161 -2.05 -13.21 9.77
CA GLU A 161 -3.09 -12.46 10.48
C GLU A 161 -3.28 -13.04 11.90
N ILE A 162 -2.25 -12.84 12.74
CA ILE A 162 -2.18 -13.39 14.10
C ILE A 162 -2.79 -12.48 15.15
N ALA A 163 -3.03 -11.21 14.82
CA ALA A 163 -3.70 -10.27 15.71
C ALA A 163 -5.18 -10.63 15.88
N SER A 164 -5.67 -10.59 17.11
CA SER A 164 -7.10 -10.68 17.39
C SER A 164 -7.84 -9.54 16.67
N PRO A 165 -9.07 -9.78 16.17
CA PRO A 165 -9.89 -8.73 15.56
C PRO A 165 -10.03 -7.53 16.51
N PRO A 166 -10.08 -6.30 15.98
CA PRO A 166 -10.26 -5.12 16.83
C PRO A 166 -11.56 -5.26 17.61
N THR A 167 -11.46 -5.37 18.94
CA THR A 167 -12.63 -5.40 19.81
C THR A 167 -13.29 -4.02 19.73
N THR A 168 -14.49 -3.94 19.17
CA THR A 168 -15.30 -2.72 19.18
C THR A 168 -15.56 -2.32 20.63
N THR A 169 -14.86 -1.30 21.12
CA THR A 169 -15.15 -0.68 22.42
C THR A 169 -16.58 -0.17 22.35
N THR A 170 -17.50 -0.90 22.98
CA THR A 170 -18.87 -0.45 23.15
C THR A 170 -18.84 0.73 24.10
N GLU A 171 -19.11 1.93 23.60
CA GLU A 171 -19.38 3.09 24.45
C GLU A 171 -20.57 2.73 25.35
N ILE A 172 -20.28 2.45 26.63
CA ILE A 172 -21.30 2.35 27.67
C ILE A 172 -21.83 3.77 27.87
N THR A 173 -22.92 4.07 27.18
CA THR A 173 -23.71 5.28 27.41
C THR A 173 -24.26 5.19 28.83
N SER A 174 -23.66 5.94 29.74
CA SER A 174 -24.11 6.08 31.12
C SER A 174 -25.51 6.72 31.11
N LYS A 175 -26.55 5.89 31.24
CA LYS A 175 -27.90 6.33 31.58
C LYS A 175 -27.82 6.97 32.97
N LYS A 176 -27.90 8.30 33.03
CA LYS A 176 -28.22 9.01 34.28
C LYS A 176 -29.59 8.53 34.75
N MET A 177 -29.57 7.76 35.83
CA MET A 177 -30.73 7.38 36.60
C MET A 177 -31.09 8.58 37.48
N THR A 178 -32.12 9.34 37.07
CA THR A 178 -32.74 10.34 37.95
C THR A 178 -33.71 9.59 38.85
N ILE A 179 -33.38 9.49 40.14
CA ILE A 179 -34.28 8.98 41.17
C ILE A 179 -34.96 10.20 41.81
N SER A 180 -36.30 10.14 41.80
CA SER A 180 -37.31 10.86 42.62
C SER A 180 -37.14 12.36 42.86
#